data_AF-A0A380QAX4-F1
#
_entry.id   AF-A0A380QAX4-F1
#
_cell.length_a   1.000
_cell.length_b   1.000
_cell.length_c   1.000
_cell.angle_alpha   90.00
_cell.angle_beta   90.00
_cell.angle_gamma   90.00
#
_symmetry.space_group_name_H-M   'P 1'
#
loop_
_entity.id
_entity.type
_entity.pdbx_description
1 polymer ?
#
loop_
_entity_poly.entity_id
_entity_poly.type
_entity_poly.pdbx_seq_one_letter_code
_entity_poly.pdbx_strand_id
1 'polypeptide(L)' 'MFYVMTASIYFFIFNKVPKFNKLIVKYLTMLAIASFIVSFPIPFYIDYKLKNDGYVVCDRISWMSPNTYVKDLSLCK' A
#
# COMPACT_ATOMS: atom_id res chain seq x y z
N MET A 1 5.54 -11.21 -4.96
CA MET A 1 4.84 -12.50 -4.76
C MET A 1 5.29 -13.57 -5.74
N PHE A 2 5.19 -13.34 -7.06
CA PHE A 2 5.58 -14.32 -8.09
C PHE A 2 6.98 -14.92 -7.91
N TYR A 3 8.01 -14.09 -7.69
CA TYR A 3 9.38 -14.57 -7.46
C TYR A 3 9.50 -15.54 -6.28
N VAL A 4 8.83 -15.24 -5.17
CA VAL A 4 8.87 -16.09 -3.97
C VAL A 4 8.19 -17.43 -4.25
N MET A 5 7.04 -17.41 -4.92
CA MET A 5 6.32 -18.64 -5.29
C MET A 5 7.14 -19.53 -6.22
N THR A 6 7.72 -18.95 -7.27
CA THR A 6 8.54 -19.72 -8.23
C THR A 6 9.86 -20.19 -7.61
N ALA A 7 10.50 -19.37 -6.76
CA ALA A 7 11.70 -19.76 -6.02
C ALA A 7 11.43 -20.89 -5.03
N SER A 8 10.29 -20.88 -4.34
CA SER A 8 9.87 -21.97 -3.46
C SER A 8 9.66 -23.26 -4.23
N ILE A 9 8.94 -23.23 -5.36
CA ILE A 9 8.74 -24.41 -6.22
C ILE A 9 10.10 -24.94 -6.72
N TYR A 10 10.99 -24.06 -7.17
CA TYR A 10 12.34 -24.42 -7.60
C TYR A 10 13.13 -25.10 -6.48
N PHE A 11 13.07 -24.55 -5.26
CA PHE A 11 13.72 -25.13 -4.09
C PHE A 11 13.15 -26.53 -3.77
N PHE A 12 11.83 -26.72 -3.82
CA PHE A 12 11.22 -28.03 -3.57
C PHE A 12 11.62 -29.09 -4.62
N ILE A 13 11.68 -28.73 -5.90
CA ILE A 13 12.00 -29.68 -6.98
C ILE A 13 13.49 -30.02 -7.01
N PHE A 14 14.35 -29.00 -6.89
CA PHE A 14 15.79 -29.16 -7.13
C PHE A 14 16.62 -29.19 -5.85
N ASN A 15 16.01 -28.97 -4.68
CA ASN A 15 16.65 -28.79 -3.38
C ASN A 15 17.82 -27.78 -3.42
N LYS A 16 17.65 -26.75 -4.25
CA LYS A 16 18.67 -25.72 -4.53
C LYS A 16 18.03 -24.35 -4.47
N VAL A 17 18.79 -23.39 -3.93
CA VAL A 17 18.39 -21.98 -3.91
C VAL A 17 18.75 -21.34 -5.26
N PRO A 18 17.88 -20.49 -5.84
CA PRO A 18 18.22 -19.76 -7.06
C PRO A 18 19.53 -18.97 -6.91
N LYS A 19 20.40 -19.00 -7.94
CA LYS A 19 21.75 -18.43 -7.91
C LYS A 19 21.82 -16.97 -7.42
N PHE A 20 20.82 -16.16 -7.79
CA PHE A 20 20.76 -14.74 -7.47
C PHE A 20 19.76 -14.40 -6.34
N ASN A 21 19.32 -15.38 -5.56
CA ASN A 21 18.28 -15.19 -4.54
C ASN A 21 18.59 -14.07 -3.56
N LYS A 22 19.82 -14.02 -3.04
CA LYS A 22 20.24 -12.97 -2.10
C LYS A 22 20.12 -11.57 -2.70
N LEU A 23 20.51 -11.40 -3.96
CA LEU A 23 20.45 -10.11 -4.65
C LEU A 23 18.99 -9.70 -4.92
N ILE A 24 18.20 -10.62 -5.46
CA ILE A 24 16.79 -10.37 -5.80
C ILE A 24 15.99 -10.04 -4.54
N VAL A 25 16.12 -10.84 -3.48
CA VAL A 25 15.44 -10.60 -2.20
C VAL A 25 15.84 -9.24 -1.63
N LYS A 26 17.13 -8.87 -1.66
CA LYS A 26 17.59 -7.54 -1.20
C LYS A 26 16.85 -6.40 -1.91
N TYR A 27 16.75 -6.44 -3.24
CA TYR A 27 16.05 -5.41 -4.00
C TYR A 27 14.54 -5.42 -3.75
N LEU A 28 13.91 -6.61 -3.68
CA LEU A 28 12.48 -6.72 -3.36
C LEU A 28 12.17 -6.15 -1.96
N THR A 29 13.02 -6.42 -0.97
CA THR A 29 12.87 -5.85 0.37
C THR A 29 13.05 -4.34 0.36
N MET A 30 14.06 -3.81 -0.35
CA MET A 30 14.22 -2.35 -0.50
C MET A 30 13.01 -1.70 -1.16
N LEU A 31 12.47 -2.31 -2.22
CA LEU A 31 11.26 -1.83 -2.89
C LEU A 31 10.04 -1.84 -1.96
N ALA A 32 9.87 -2.90 -1.16
CA ALA A 32 8.78 -2.99 -0.20
C ALA A 32 8.85 -1.90 0.87
N ILE A 33 10.06 -1.65 1.42
CA ILE A 33 10.28 -0.58 2.40
C ILE A 33 10.01 0.80 1.76
N ALA A 34 10.55 1.05 0.57
CA ALA A 34 10.32 2.31 -0.15
C ALA A 34 8.82 2.53 -0.42
N SER A 35 8.11 1.48 -0.84
CA SER A 35 6.67 1.52 -1.08
C SER A 35 5.91 1.87 0.20
N PHE A 36 6.25 1.22 1.32
CA PHE A 36 5.63 1.50 2.63
C PHE A 36 5.85 2.95 3.08
N ILE A 37 7.08 3.46 2.94
CA ILE A 37 7.43 4.85 3.28
C ILE A 37 6.63 5.83 2.43
N VAL A 38 6.47 5.56 1.12
CA VAL A 38 5.71 6.41 0.20
C VAL A 38 4.21 6.31 0.42
N SER A 39 3.69 5.14 0.81
CA SER A 39 2.27 4.96 1.12
C SER A 39 1.81 5.73 2.36
N PHE A 40 2.71 5.99 3.31
CA PHE A 40 2.37 6.71 4.55
C PHE A 40 1.95 8.18 4.34
N PRO A 41 2.69 9.04 3.60
CA PRO A 41 2.33 10.44 3.40
C PRO A 41 1.19 10.69 2.41
N ILE A 42 0.93 9.76 1.47
CA ILE A 42 -0.05 9.97 0.39
C ILE A 42 -1.47 10.30 0.92
N PRO A 43 -2.04 9.57 1.90
CA PRO A 43 -3.36 9.89 2.44
C PRO A 43 -3.44 11.28 3.07
N PHE A 44 -2.37 11.72 3.78
CA PHE A 44 -2.31 13.06 4.37
C PHE A 44 -2.29 14.15 3.30
N TYR A 45 -1.53 13.94 2.23
CA TYR A 45 -1.49 14.87 1.10
C TYR A 45 -2.85 14.99 0.40
N ILE A 46 -3.53 13.85 0.17
CA ILE A 46 -4.87 13.82 -0.43
C ILE A 46 -5.89 14.54 0.47
N ASP A 47 -5.88 14.26 1.78
CA ASP A 47 -6.76 14.93 2.75
C ASP A 47 -6.54 16.44 2.76
N TYR A 48 -5.28 16.88 2.81
CA TYR A 48 -4.91 18.30 2.74
C TYR A 48 -5.42 18.96 1.46
N LYS A 49 -5.17 18.33 0.31
CA LYS A 49 -5.57 18.88 -0.99
C LYS A 49 -7.09 18.98 -1.11
N LEU A 50 -7.84 17.94 -0.74
CA LEU A 50 -9.29 17.94 -0.83
C LEU A 50 -9.92 18.99 0.10
N LYS A 51 -9.42 19.13 1.32
CA LYS A 51 -9.87 20.19 2.23
C LYS A 51 -9.59 21.58 1.68
N ASN A 52 -8.42 21.79 1.07
CA ASN A 52 -8.09 23.06 0.42
C ASN A 52 -9.00 23.35 -0.79
N ASP A 53 -9.47 22.30 -1.49
CA ASP A 53 -10.43 22.40 -2.59
C ASP A 53 -11.90 22.55 -2.11
N GLY A 54 -12.12 22.73 -0.79
CA GLY A 54 -13.42 22.98 -0.17
C GLY A 54 -14.24 21.74 0.15
N TYR A 55 -13.64 20.54 0.13
CA TYR A 55 -14.31 19.32 0.57
C TYR A 55 -14.29 19.20 2.09
N VAL A 56 -15.36 18.64 2.64
CA VAL A 56 -15.52 18.28 4.05
C VAL A 56 -15.57 16.76 4.20
N VAL A 57 -15.14 16.26 5.36
CA VAL A 57 -15.09 14.83 5.66
C VAL A 57 -16.33 14.45 6.47
N CYS A 58 -17.04 13.41 6.03
CA CYS A 58 -18.17 12.86 6.77
C CYS A 58 -17.71 12.05 8.00
N ASP A 59 -18.59 11.94 8.99
CA ASP A 59 -18.35 11.05 10.13
C ASP A 59 -18.22 9.60 9.69
N ARG A 60 -17.26 8.91 10.30
CA ARG A 60 -17.00 7.51 9.98
C ARG A 60 -18.00 6.62 10.71
N ILE A 61 -18.65 5.73 9.95
CA ILE A 61 -19.54 4.71 10.51
C ILE A 61 -18.73 3.69 11.34
N SER A 62 -17.46 3.46 10.99
CA SER A 62 -16.56 2.55 11.70
C SER A 62 -15.12 3.08 11.68
N TRP A 63 -14.33 2.75 12.68
CA TRP A 63 -12.90 3.07 12.71
C TRP A 63 -12.14 2.52 11.48
N MET A 64 -12.65 1.43 10.89
CA MET A 64 -12.07 0.78 9.72
C MET A 64 -12.63 1.33 8.40
N SER A 65 -13.67 2.19 8.42
CA SER A 65 -14.20 2.78 7.18
C SER A 65 -13.26 3.87 6.67
N PRO A 66 -13.04 3.97 5.35
CA PRO A 66 -12.28 5.07 4.76
C PRO A 66 -12.97 6.42 4.98
N ASN A 67 -12.22 7.51 4.81
CA ASN A 67 -12.79 8.85 4.81
C ASN A 67 -13.65 9.07 3.55
N THR A 68 -14.84 9.63 3.73
CA THR A 68 -15.71 10.07 2.64
C THR A 68 -15.64 11.60 2.55
N TYR A 69 -15.28 12.12 1.38
CA TYR A 69 -15.17 13.56 1.12
C TYR A 69 -16.35 14.04 0.29
N VAL A 70 -17.05 15.07 0.75
CA VAL A 70 -18.21 15.68 0.08
C VAL A 70 -18.06 17.19 0.03
N LYS A 71 -18.74 17.87 -0.89
CA LYS A 71 -18.77 19.35 -0.93
C LYS A 71 -19.87 19.97 -0.09
N ASP A 72 -20.90 19.19 0.23
CA ASP A 72 -22.03 19.59 1.05
C ASP A 72 -22.25 18.50 2.11
N LEU A 73 -22.34 18.90 3.38
CA LEU A 73 -22.60 18.00 4.50
C LEU A 73 -23.92 17.25 4.37
N SER A 74 -24.90 17.81 3.66
CA SER A 74 -26.19 17.15 3.40
C SER A 74 -26.04 15.83 2.63
N LEU A 75 -24.91 15.62 1.95
CA LEU A 75 -24.59 14.41 1.18
C LEU A 75 -23.95 13.30 2.04
N CYS A 76 -23.60 13.58 3.30
CA CYS A 76 -23.15 12.56 4.23
C CYS A 76 -24.34 11.64 4.57
N LYS A 77 -24.16 10.34 4.35
CA LYS A 77 -25.16 9.29 4.62
C LYS A 77 -24.73 8.41 5.78
#